data_AF-A0A0A2J0X7-F1
#
_entry.id   AF-A0A0A2J0X7-F1
#
_cell.length_a   1.000
_cell.length_b   1.000
_cell.length_c   1.000
_cell.angle_alpha   90.00
_cell.angle_beta   90.00
_cell.angle_gamma   90.00
#
_symmetry.space_group_name_H-M   'P 1'
#
loop_
_entity.id
_entity.type
_entity.pdbx_description
1 polymer ?
#
loop_
_entity_poly.entity_id
_entity_poly.type
_entity_poly.pdbx_seq_one_letter_code
_entity_poly.pdbx_strand_id
1 'polypeptide(L)' 'METFHLASLTTAYSSDDPNTTCKRYTQLLHEYNDIKDVGQGLMGLLADARGVRQIEVEKEFGVSGED' A
#
# COMPACT_ATOMS: atom_id res chain seq x y z
N MET A 1 -18.60 -32.91 10.12
CA MET A 1 -18.10 -32.04 11.20
C MET A 1 -17.27 -30.87 10.67
N GLU A 2 -17.40 -30.47 9.40
CA GLU A 2 -16.64 -29.37 8.78
C GLU A 2 -17.42 -28.06 8.65
N THR A 3 -18.74 -28.09 8.84
CA THR A 3 -19.61 -26.91 8.68
C THR A 3 -19.44 -25.86 9.78
N PHE A 4 -18.89 -26.24 10.92
CA PHE A 4 -18.70 -25.33 12.06
C PHE A 4 -17.48 -24.40 11.89
N HIS A 5 -16.52 -24.77 11.04
CA HIS A 5 -15.28 -24.01 10.88
C HIS A 5 -15.42 -22.83 9.89
N LEU A 6 -16.34 -22.91 8.93
CA LEU A 6 -16.63 -21.81 8.01
C LEU A 6 -17.35 -20.65 8.71
N ALA A 7 -18.19 -20.94 9.72
CA ALA A 7 -18.90 -19.93 10.49
C ALA A 7 -17.99 -19.10 11.41
N SER A 8 -16.85 -19.65 11.84
CA SER A 8 -15.87 -18.90 12.63
C SER A 8 -15.04 -17.92 11.79
N LEU A 9 -14.84 -18.21 10.49
CA LEU A 9 -14.12 -17.32 9.57
C LEU A 9 -14.96 -16.10 9.16
N THR A 10 -16.28 -16.28 9.00
CA THR A 10 -17.20 -15.15 8.73
C THR A 10 -17.33 -14.20 9.92
N THR A 11 -17.11 -14.69 11.15
CA THR A 11 -17.22 -13.86 12.37
C THR A 11 -16.02 -12.90 12.55
N ALA A 12 -14.91 -13.10 11.84
CA ALA A 12 -13.75 -12.20 11.85
C ALA A 12 -13.81 -11.12 10.76
N TYR A 13 -14.69 -11.25 9.77
CA TYR A 13 -15.00 -10.18 8.84
C TYR A 13 -15.83 -9.14 9.60
N SER A 14 -15.23 -7.96 9.85
CA SER A 14 -15.93 -6.78 10.35
C SER A 14 -17.31 -6.66 9.71
N SER A 15 -18.29 -6.21 10.50
CA SER A 15 -19.73 -6.11 10.24
C SER A 15 -20.17 -5.34 8.97
N ASP A 16 -19.24 -4.98 8.10
CA ASP A 16 -19.47 -4.28 6.84
C ASP A 16 -19.88 -5.25 5.73
N ASP A 17 -20.77 -4.79 4.86
CA ASP A 17 -21.11 -5.46 3.62
C ASP A 17 -19.83 -5.76 2.78
N PRO A 18 -19.65 -6.99 2.25
CA PRO A 18 -18.44 -7.37 1.52
C PRO A 18 -18.10 -6.45 0.34
N ASN A 19 -19.11 -5.96 -0.38
CA ASN A 19 -18.87 -5.00 -1.48
C ASN A 19 -18.35 -3.67 -0.97
N THR A 20 -18.83 -3.22 0.20
CA THR A 20 -18.34 -2.00 0.86
C THR A 20 -16.88 -2.17 1.28
N THR A 21 -16.51 -3.32 1.83
CA THR A 21 -15.11 -3.64 2.18
C THR A 21 -14.21 -3.65 0.96
N CYS A 22 -14.61 -4.33 -0.13
CA CYS A 22 -13.83 -4.39 -1.36
C CYS A 22 -13.62 -3.00 -1.98
N LYS A 23 -14.70 -2.19 -2.07
CA LYS A 23 -14.62 -0.82 -2.62
C LYS A 23 -13.67 0.06 -1.81
N ARG A 24 -13.76 -0.01 -0.47
CA ARG A 24 -12.86 0.73 0.42
C ARG A 24 -11.40 0.31 0.20
N TYR A 25 -11.15 -0.99 0.08
CA TYR A 25 -9.81 -1.51 -0.19
C TYR A 25 -9.26 -1.04 -1.54
N THR A 26 -10.07 -1.08 -2.61
CA THR A 26 -9.68 -0.57 -3.93
C THR A 26 -9.34 0.93 -3.88
N GLN A 27 -10.14 1.73 -3.17
CA GLN A 27 -9.87 3.16 -3.01
C GLN A 27 -8.55 3.41 -2.29
N LEU A 28 -8.32 2.73 -1.16
CA LEU A 28 -7.08 2.87 -0.40
C LEU A 28 -5.84 2.48 -1.22
N LEU A 29 -5.94 1.42 -2.04
CA LEU A 29 -4.85 1.02 -2.93
C LEU A 29 -4.56 2.08 -4.00
N HIS A 30 -5.59 2.68 -4.60
CA HIS A 30 -5.40 3.76 -5.56
C HIS A 30 -4.77 4.99 -4.91
N GLU A 31 -5.27 5.41 -3.76
CA GLU A 31 -4.71 6.55 -3.01
C GLU A 31 -3.26 6.31 -2.61
N TYR A 32 -2.92 5.09 -2.17
CA TYR A 32 -1.54 4.70 -1.87
C TYR A 32 -0.64 4.76 -3.11
N ASN A 33 -1.07 4.18 -4.23
CA ASN A 33 -0.29 4.19 -5.46
C ASN A 33 -0.07 5.61 -5.98
N ASP A 34 -1.11 6.46 -5.94
CA ASP A 34 -1.02 7.85 -6.40
C ASP A 34 0.04 8.64 -5.59
N ILE A 35 0.03 8.53 -4.25
CA ILE A 35 1.05 9.23 -3.44
C ILE A 35 2.44 8.61 -3.58
N LYS A 36 2.53 7.28 -3.73
CA LYS A 36 3.79 6.57 -3.96
C LYS A 36 4.44 7.05 -5.26
N ASP A 37 3.68 7.16 -6.34
CA ASP A 37 4.18 7.61 -7.64
C ASP A 37 4.67 9.05 -7.61
N VAL A 38 3.95 9.95 -6.93
CA VAL A 38 4.41 11.33 -6.71
C VAL A 38 5.70 11.35 -5.91
N GLY A 39 5.77 10.59 -4.82
CA GLY A 39 6.97 10.49 -3.98
C GLY A 39 8.18 9.97 -4.76
N GLN A 40 8.01 8.89 -5.52
CA GLN A 40 9.03 8.29 -6.37
C GLN A 40 9.54 9.29 -7.44
N GLY A 41 8.63 10.05 -8.06
CA GLY A 41 9.01 11.11 -9.01
C GLY A 41 9.85 12.22 -8.36
N LEU A 42 9.46 12.71 -7.18
CA LEU A 42 10.22 13.72 -6.45
C LEU A 42 11.61 13.21 -6.02
N MET A 43 11.69 11.95 -5.61
CA MET A 43 12.94 11.31 -5.21
C MET A 43 13.90 11.15 -6.40
N GLY A 44 13.38 10.82 -7.59
CA GLY A 44 14.15 10.83 -8.83
C GLY A 44 14.74 12.21 -9.15
N LEU A 45 13.91 13.26 -9.12
CA LEU A 45 14.36 14.63 -9.34
C LEU A 45 15.41 15.08 -8.32
N LEU A 46 15.25 14.70 -7.05
CA LEU A 46 16.20 15.01 -5.99
C LEU A 46 17.54 14.28 -6.20
N ALA A 47 17.49 13.02 -6.61
CA ALA A 47 18.68 12.22 -6.90
C ALA A 47 19.46 12.81 -8.07
N ASP A 48 18.77 13.21 -9.14
CA ASP A 48 19.35 13.88 -10.30
C ASP A 48 20.02 15.19 -9.91
N ALA A 49 19.34 16.02 -9.10
CA ALA A 49 19.90 17.29 -8.62
C ALA A 49 21.14 17.11 -7.73
N ARG A 50 21.23 16.00 -7.00
CA ARG A 50 22.36 15.67 -6.12
C ARG A 50 23.47 14.88 -6.83
N GLY A 51 23.24 14.38 -8.05
CA GLY A 51 24.18 13.52 -8.77
C GLY A 51 24.41 12.17 -8.10
N VAL A 52 23.42 11.65 -7.38
CA VAL A 52 23.47 10.35 -6.68
C VAL A 52 22.42 9.40 -7.25
N ARG A 53 22.46 8.13 -6.86
CA ARG A 53 21.42 7.18 -7.29
C ARG A 53 20.16 7.36 -6.46
N GLN A 54 19.00 7.19 -7.08
CA GLN A 54 17.70 7.29 -6.39
C GLN A 54 17.61 6.40 -5.14
N ILE A 55 18.13 5.17 -5.19
CA ILE A 55 18.17 4.25 -4.04
C ILE A 55 18.92 4.82 -2.82
N GLU A 56 19.88 5.72 -3.02
CA GLU A 56 20.63 6.35 -1.93
C GLU A 56 19.79 7.42 -1.24
N VAL A 57 18.98 8.15 -2.01
CA VAL A 57 17.98 9.10 -1.50
C VAL A 57 16.86 8.33 -0.79
N GLU A 58 16.33 7.27 -1.38
CA GLU A 58 15.29 6.43 -0.77
C GLU A 58 15.72 5.91 0.61
N LYS A 59 16.95 5.41 0.72
CA LYS A 59 17.52 4.98 1.99
C LYS A 59 17.62 6.10 3.03
N GLU A 60 17.98 7.32 2.63
CA GLU A 60 18.04 8.49 3.51
C GLU A 60 16.66 8.83 4.09
N PHE A 61 15.61 8.72 3.28
CA PHE A 61 14.23 9.01 3.69
C PHE A 61 13.49 7.78 4.27
N GLY A 62 14.16 6.65 4.42
CA GLY A 62 13.58 5.43 4.97
C GLY A 62 12.56 4.74 4.05
N VAL A 63 12.59 5.02 2.75
CA VAL A 63 11.76 4.36 1.75
C VAL A 63 12.46 3.08 1.30
N SER A 64 11.73 1.97 1.31
CA SER A 64 12.23 0.68 0.81
C SER A 64 11.35 0.18 -0.34
N GLY A 65 11.94 -0.55 -1.28
CA GLY A 65 11.22 -1.10 -2.43
C GLY A 65 10.26 -2.25 -2.11
N GLU A 66 10.15 -2.65 -0.84
CA GLU A 66 9.34 -3.79 -0.39
C GLU A 66 7.94 -3.40 0.13
N ASP A 67 7.58 -2.11 0.09
CA ASP A 67 6.24 -1.60 0.47
C ASP A 67 5.20 -1.67 -0.66
#